data_AF-A0A850B7B9-F1
#
_entry.id   AF-A0A850B7B9-F1
#
_cell.length_a   1.000
_cell.length_b   1.000
_cell.length_c   1.000
_cell.angle_alpha   90.00
_cell.angle_beta   90.00
_cell.angle_gamma   90.00
#
_symmetry.space_group_name_H-M   'P 1'
#
loop_
_entity.id
_entity.type
_entity.pdbx_description
1 polymer ?
#
loop_
_entity_poly.entity_id
_entity_poly.type
_entity_poly.pdbx_seq_one_letter_code
_entity_poly.pdbx_strand_id
1 'polypeptide(L)'
;MSACSPAGAQGSGVPSTTEPVPTAAPRITASVQSTSPVILSEAADAGSDAPSDTAAAGTTPDAAPVINADQAEAAQFLTNESRSAPEVVACRAQTPDDERIRCSLSVLLKADVLAAKEAVNLYTKSGHVVGVEVEHWMDGGYRGKLHLVPELPIHAHRKHLEWVSQASADFEVFFEGLSASSARPLRFRHRALLLRYFRSVGARTPSAFAYDWTVSYNVSGSLHRTADAVRETMFHEIFHLNDRAHGGFSETALASIYAGIASRCGMQISCLAPYAPSETTIRGGTYYAFHPQNGVIEYAAELALRYYREQRAILLERPLAKAPFKCGPPENAKAWDLLKDEFFGGVDLVPPCRSR
;
A
#
# COMPACT_ATOMS: atom_id res chain seq x y z
N MET A 1 -13.63 -15.45 46.97
CA MET A 1 -14.29 -15.64 48.29
C MET A 1 -15.22 -14.47 48.53
N SER A 2 -16.30 -14.69 49.28
CA SER A 2 -17.28 -13.70 49.79
C SER A 2 -18.01 -12.81 48.76
N ALA A 3 -19.27 -13.17 48.51
CA ALA A 3 -20.29 -12.25 48.05
C ALA A 3 -20.94 -11.52 49.24
N CYS A 4 -21.60 -10.38 48.99
CA CYS A 4 -22.79 -9.95 49.75
C CYS A 4 -23.67 -8.99 48.95
N SER A 5 -24.97 -9.31 48.96
CA SER A 5 -26.18 -8.51 48.68
C SER A 5 -27.10 -8.78 49.89
N PRO A 6 -28.17 -8.00 50.23
CA PRO A 6 -29.29 -7.69 49.31
C PRO A 6 -30.18 -6.44 49.59
N ALA A 7 -31.22 -6.27 48.75
CA ALA A 7 -32.47 -5.49 48.94
C ALA A 7 -32.34 -3.94 49.16
N GLY A 8 -33.29 -3.05 48.83
CA GLY A 8 -34.61 -3.11 48.17
C GLY A 8 -35.16 -1.66 48.02
N ALA A 9 -36.30 -1.35 47.40
CA ALA A 9 -37.31 -2.18 46.73
C ALA A 9 -38.03 -1.40 45.58
N GLN A 10 -39.37 -1.44 45.51
CA GLN A 10 -40.25 -0.94 44.43
C GLN A 10 -40.76 0.50 44.64
N GLY A 11 -41.14 1.19 43.55
CA GLY A 11 -41.90 2.46 43.59
C GLY A 11 -42.37 2.91 42.20
N SER A 12 -43.68 2.78 41.92
CA SER A 12 -44.30 3.06 40.61
C SER A 12 -44.58 4.55 40.37
N GLY A 13 -44.55 5.01 39.12
CA GLY A 13 -45.08 6.34 38.77
C GLY A 13 -44.76 6.80 37.34
N VAL A 14 -45.73 6.68 36.44
CA VAL A 14 -45.75 7.36 35.12
C VAL A 14 -46.65 8.59 35.24
N PRO A 15 -46.25 9.73 34.65
CA PRO A 15 -47.19 10.39 33.73
C PRO A 15 -46.55 10.69 32.38
N SER A 16 -47.36 10.53 31.33
CA SER A 16 -47.04 10.90 29.97
C SER A 16 -47.01 12.42 29.81
N THR A 17 -46.03 12.94 29.07
CA THR A 17 -46.11 14.25 28.41
C THR A 17 -45.64 14.13 26.97
N THR A 18 -46.38 14.81 26.08
CA THR A 18 -46.40 14.57 24.64
C THR A 18 -45.54 15.60 23.89
N GLU A 19 -44.77 15.13 22.91
CA GLU A 19 -44.30 15.90 21.73
C GLU A 19 -43.35 17.11 21.95
N PRO A 20 -42.67 17.64 20.90
CA PRO A 20 -42.88 17.41 19.46
C PRO A 20 -41.70 16.83 18.67
N VAL A 21 -42.06 16.33 17.48
CA VAL A 21 -41.18 15.88 16.40
C VAL A 21 -40.40 17.06 15.80
N PRO A 22 -39.06 16.97 15.63
CA PRO A 22 -38.34 17.91 14.78
C PRO A 22 -38.57 17.60 13.30
N THR A 23 -39.27 18.54 12.66
CA THR A 23 -39.58 18.71 11.23
C THR A 23 -38.49 18.24 10.26
N ALA A 24 -38.92 17.69 9.12
CA ALA A 24 -38.06 17.29 8.01
C ALA A 24 -37.14 18.43 7.52
N ALA A 25 -35.86 18.10 7.31
CA ALA A 25 -34.90 18.99 6.67
C ALA A 25 -35.23 19.16 5.16
N PRO A 26 -34.99 20.35 4.58
CA PRO A 26 -35.42 20.65 3.21
C PRO A 26 -34.59 19.91 2.15
N ARG A 27 -35.24 19.52 1.04
CA ARG A 27 -34.55 19.20 -0.22
C ARG A 27 -33.83 20.45 -0.73
N ILE A 28 -32.51 20.51 -0.57
CA ILE A 28 -31.68 21.48 -1.28
C ILE A 28 -31.26 20.86 -2.62
N THR A 29 -32.01 21.18 -3.67
CA THR A 29 -31.52 21.07 -5.04
C THR A 29 -30.59 22.25 -5.32
N ALA A 30 -29.30 22.06 -5.07
CA ALA A 30 -28.25 23.01 -5.46
C ALA A 30 -27.41 22.41 -6.59
N SER A 31 -27.73 22.80 -7.82
CA SER A 31 -26.79 22.67 -8.93
C SER A 31 -25.66 23.68 -8.72
N VAL A 32 -24.45 23.18 -8.44
CA VAL A 32 -23.24 24.00 -8.44
C VAL A 32 -22.19 23.25 -9.25
N GLN A 33 -21.98 23.71 -10.48
CA GLN A 33 -20.81 23.33 -11.27
C GLN A 33 -19.57 23.92 -10.60
N SER A 34 -18.82 23.08 -9.88
CA SER A 34 -17.54 23.46 -9.29
C SER A 34 -16.41 22.92 -10.17
N THR A 35 -16.03 23.67 -11.19
CA THR A 35 -14.89 23.36 -12.06
C THR A 35 -13.56 23.63 -11.36
N SER A 36 -12.90 22.59 -10.89
CA SER A 36 -11.47 22.58 -10.54
C SER A 36 -10.95 21.13 -10.61
N PRO A 37 -9.70 20.90 -11.03
CA PRO A 37 -9.36 19.67 -11.72
C PRO A 37 -9.15 18.49 -10.78
N VAL A 38 -9.83 17.39 -11.08
CA VAL A 38 -9.26 16.06 -10.87
C VAL A 38 -8.10 15.93 -11.85
N ILE A 39 -6.90 15.58 -11.40
CA ILE A 39 -5.82 15.18 -12.32
C ILE A 39 -6.11 13.74 -12.77
N LEU A 40 -7.12 13.62 -13.64
CA LEU A 40 -7.18 12.59 -14.65
C LEU A 40 -6.25 13.06 -15.77
N SER A 41 -5.20 12.29 -16.05
CA SER A 41 -4.38 12.55 -17.23
C SER A 41 -5.22 12.22 -18.47
N GLU A 42 -5.67 13.23 -19.20
CA GLU A 42 -6.40 13.03 -20.45
C GLU A 42 -5.52 12.30 -21.46
N ALA A 43 -6.09 11.25 -22.09
CA ALA A 43 -5.50 10.62 -23.25
C ALA A 43 -5.71 11.53 -24.47
N ALA A 44 -4.65 11.80 -25.22
CA ALA A 44 -4.74 12.44 -26.53
C ALA A 44 -4.86 11.36 -27.61
N ASP A 45 -5.92 11.43 -28.40
CA ASP A 45 -6.17 10.59 -29.58
C ASP A 45 -5.71 11.30 -30.86
N ALA A 46 -5.00 10.59 -31.73
CA ALA A 46 -5.08 10.63 -33.20
C ALA A 46 -3.82 10.03 -33.84
N GLY A 47 -3.97 8.96 -34.63
CA GLY A 47 -2.90 8.48 -35.52
C GLY A 47 -3.00 7.00 -35.90
N SER A 48 -3.86 6.67 -36.86
CA SER A 48 -3.87 5.33 -37.46
C SER A 48 -2.58 5.05 -38.22
N ASP A 49 -1.92 3.94 -37.90
CA ASP A 49 -1.42 2.97 -38.89
C ASP A 49 -1.16 1.62 -38.21
N ALA A 50 -1.36 0.52 -38.95
CA ALA A 50 -1.25 -0.85 -38.45
C ALA A 50 -0.49 -1.72 -39.47
N PRO A 51 -0.07 -2.92 -39.07
CA PRO A 51 0.95 -3.18 -38.06
C PRO A 51 2.23 -3.74 -38.73
N SER A 52 3.38 -3.61 -38.08
CA SER A 52 4.60 -4.28 -38.53
C SER A 52 5.12 -5.21 -37.44
N ASP A 53 5.04 -6.51 -37.68
CA ASP A 53 5.57 -7.55 -36.80
C ASP A 53 7.10 -7.44 -36.68
N THR A 54 7.56 -6.82 -35.60
CA THR A 54 8.90 -7.03 -35.07
C THR A 54 8.81 -7.24 -33.57
N ALA A 55 9.11 -8.46 -33.12
CA ALA A 55 9.26 -8.76 -31.70
C ALA A 55 10.37 -7.88 -31.13
N ALA A 56 9.99 -6.86 -30.35
CA ALA A 56 10.94 -5.97 -29.71
C ALA A 56 11.86 -6.78 -28.79
N ALA A 57 13.15 -6.78 -29.09
CA ALA A 57 14.15 -7.39 -28.24
C ALA A 57 14.07 -6.74 -26.85
N GLY A 58 13.92 -7.56 -25.81
CA GLY A 58 13.66 -7.07 -24.46
C GLY A 58 14.73 -6.08 -24.01
N THR A 59 14.32 -4.84 -23.76
CA THR A 59 15.12 -3.90 -22.97
C THR A 59 15.46 -4.54 -21.64
N THR A 60 16.74 -4.49 -21.28
CA THR A 60 17.22 -4.83 -19.94
C THR A 60 16.34 -4.09 -18.91
N PRO A 61 15.94 -4.71 -17.79
CA PRO A 61 15.18 -4.00 -16.76
C PRO A 61 15.97 -2.77 -16.33
N ASP A 62 15.36 -1.60 -16.47
CA ASP A 62 16.02 -0.34 -16.16
C ASP A 62 16.48 -0.37 -14.70
N ALA A 63 17.76 -0.05 -14.47
CA ALA A 63 18.32 -0.13 -13.12
C ALA A 63 17.53 0.80 -12.20
N ALA A 64 17.00 0.25 -11.11
CA ALA A 64 16.22 0.98 -10.12
C ALA A 64 16.90 2.33 -9.78
N PRO A 65 16.27 3.50 -10.03
CA PRO A 65 16.88 4.79 -9.74
C PRO A 65 17.37 4.85 -8.29
N VAL A 66 18.69 5.04 -8.15
CA VAL A 66 19.38 5.17 -6.88
C VAL A 66 18.99 6.51 -6.26
N ILE A 67 18.53 6.46 -5.01
CA ILE A 67 18.24 7.68 -4.23
C ILE A 67 19.57 8.34 -3.88
N ASN A 68 19.85 9.49 -4.49
CA ASN A 68 21.05 10.27 -4.21
C ASN A 68 20.90 11.08 -2.91
N ALA A 69 22.00 11.65 -2.42
CA ALA A 69 22.02 12.33 -1.14
C ALA A 69 21.15 13.61 -1.08
N ASP A 70 20.97 14.31 -2.21
CA ASP A 70 20.10 15.48 -2.28
C ASP A 70 18.61 15.10 -2.26
N GLN A 71 18.23 14.01 -2.93
CA GLN A 71 16.89 13.43 -2.89
C GLN A 71 16.54 12.92 -1.49
N ALA A 72 17.49 12.25 -0.83
CA ALA A 72 17.36 11.82 0.56
C ALA A 72 17.16 13.02 1.50
N GLU A 73 18.06 14.00 1.46
CA GLU A 73 17.97 15.21 2.31
C GLU A 73 16.66 15.97 2.08
N ALA A 74 16.18 16.04 0.83
CA ALA A 74 14.92 16.71 0.50
C ALA A 74 13.67 16.01 1.09
N ALA A 75 13.69 14.67 1.24
CA ALA A 75 12.62 13.90 1.87
C ALA A 75 12.74 13.83 3.41
N GLN A 76 13.93 14.06 3.95
CA GLN A 76 14.20 14.05 5.39
C GLN A 76 13.91 15.41 6.05
N PHE A 77 14.30 16.50 5.38
CA PHE A 77 14.25 17.86 5.91
C PHE A 77 13.38 18.74 5.02
N LEU A 78 12.16 19.02 5.47
CA LEU A 78 11.14 19.66 4.63
C LEU A 78 11.29 21.18 4.49
N THR A 79 11.98 21.84 5.44
CA THR A 79 12.10 23.30 5.48
C THR A 79 13.55 23.75 5.30
N ASN A 80 13.75 24.95 4.74
CA ASN A 80 15.08 25.57 4.63
C ASN A 80 15.77 25.69 6.00
N GLU A 81 15.03 25.99 7.06
CA GLU A 81 15.55 26.02 8.43
C GLU A 81 16.12 24.66 8.86
N SER A 82 15.35 23.58 8.69
CA SER A 82 15.82 22.21 9.01
C SER A 82 17.03 21.79 8.17
N ARG A 83 17.07 22.17 6.89
CA ARG A 83 18.22 21.97 5.99
C ARG A 83 19.43 22.84 6.33
N SER A 84 19.25 23.95 7.03
CA SER A 84 20.32 24.85 7.45
C SER A 84 20.85 24.56 8.86
N ALA A 85 20.29 23.57 9.57
CA ALA A 85 20.80 23.12 10.87
C ALA A 85 22.30 22.71 10.74
N PRO A 86 23.20 23.15 11.64
CA PRO A 86 24.64 22.94 11.50
C PRO A 86 25.06 21.47 11.33
N GLU A 87 24.34 20.57 12.01
CA GLU A 87 24.47 19.11 11.92
C GLU A 87 24.09 18.54 10.53
N VAL A 88 23.04 19.05 9.89
CA VAL A 88 22.66 18.66 8.51
C VAL A 88 23.68 19.21 7.52
N VAL A 89 24.12 20.45 7.71
CA VAL A 89 25.19 21.07 6.90
C VAL A 89 26.50 20.28 7.02
N ALA A 90 26.86 19.80 8.21
CA ALA A 90 28.03 18.96 8.43
C ALA A 90 27.93 17.60 7.70
N CYS A 91 26.74 17.02 7.55
CA CYS A 91 26.55 15.83 6.73
C CYS A 91 26.81 16.08 5.23
N ARG A 92 26.62 17.31 4.72
CA ARG A 92 26.91 17.62 3.31
C ARG A 92 28.39 17.57 2.94
N ALA A 93 29.28 17.63 3.93
CA ALA A 93 30.72 17.45 3.72
C ALA A 93 31.14 15.97 3.62
N GLN A 94 30.24 15.02 3.88
CA GLN A 94 30.53 13.60 3.74
C GLN A 94 30.49 13.18 2.26
N THR A 95 31.45 12.34 1.87
CA THR A 95 31.51 11.71 0.54
C THR A 95 32.00 10.27 0.70
N PRO A 96 31.46 9.27 -0.02
CA PRO A 96 30.43 9.39 -1.08
C PRO A 96 29.02 9.65 -0.53
N ASP A 97 28.03 9.78 -1.42
CA ASP A 97 26.61 9.99 -1.10
C ASP A 97 26.06 9.06 -0.02
N ASP A 98 26.49 7.79 -0.02
CA ASP A 98 26.11 6.77 0.97
C ASP A 98 26.47 7.21 2.42
N GLU A 99 27.64 7.80 2.64
CA GLU A 99 28.01 8.32 3.97
C GLU A 99 27.24 9.59 4.33
N ARG A 100 26.92 10.44 3.34
CA ARG A 100 26.04 11.61 3.54
C ARG A 100 24.61 11.19 3.94
N ILE A 101 24.06 10.15 3.31
CA ILE A 101 22.73 9.61 3.64
C ILE A 101 22.72 8.97 5.03
N ARG A 102 23.75 8.18 5.39
CA ARG A 102 23.88 7.59 6.74
C ARG A 102 24.01 8.66 7.82
N CYS A 103 24.80 9.70 7.57
CA CYS A 103 24.91 10.86 8.45
C CYS A 103 23.57 11.56 8.61
N SER A 104 22.87 11.87 7.52
CA SER A 104 21.62 12.62 7.55
C SER A 104 20.47 11.86 8.18
N LEU A 105 20.39 10.53 7.99
CA LEU A 105 19.48 9.63 8.73
C LEU A 105 19.76 9.65 10.24
N SER A 106 21.03 9.64 10.63
CA SER A 106 21.46 9.70 12.04
C SER A 106 21.09 11.03 12.69
N VAL A 107 21.18 12.14 11.94
CA VAL A 107 20.74 13.47 12.38
C VAL A 107 19.20 13.56 12.48
N LEU A 108 18.46 13.10 11.47
CA LEU A 108 17.00 13.12 11.43
C LEU A 108 16.39 12.43 12.66
N LEU A 109 16.95 11.28 13.04
CA LEU A 109 16.42 10.42 14.10
C LEU A 109 17.23 10.53 15.41
N LYS A 110 18.06 11.57 15.58
CA LYS A 110 18.97 11.74 16.73
C LYS A 110 18.28 11.70 18.10
N ALA A 111 16.97 11.98 18.16
CA ALA A 111 16.16 11.88 19.38
C ALA A 111 15.97 10.42 19.86
N ASP A 112 16.07 9.43 18.96
CA ASP A 112 15.98 8.00 19.27
C ASP A 112 17.10 7.24 18.55
N VAL A 113 18.20 7.03 19.26
CA VAL A 113 19.40 6.35 18.73
C VAL A 113 19.15 4.93 18.21
N LEU A 114 18.09 4.26 18.68
CA LEU A 114 17.71 2.95 18.17
C LEU A 114 16.96 3.09 16.83
N ALA A 115 16.10 4.09 16.69
CA ALA A 115 15.46 4.41 15.40
C ALA A 115 16.51 4.86 14.36
N ALA A 116 17.46 5.71 14.75
CA ALA A 116 18.57 6.14 13.89
C ALA A 116 19.39 4.94 13.37
N LYS A 117 19.81 4.04 14.28
CA LYS A 117 20.51 2.81 13.91
C LYS A 117 19.70 1.94 12.96
N GLU A 118 18.39 1.81 13.20
CA GLU A 118 17.53 0.96 12.38
C GLU A 118 17.28 1.53 10.99
N ALA A 119 17.13 2.86 10.86
CA ALA A 119 17.03 3.52 9.55
C ALA A 119 18.32 3.40 8.72
N VAL A 120 19.49 3.53 9.38
CA VAL A 120 20.79 3.29 8.74
C VAL A 120 20.93 1.83 8.30
N ASN A 121 20.57 0.87 9.15
CA ASN A 121 20.56 -0.56 8.79
C ASN A 121 19.66 -0.84 7.58
N LEU A 122 18.46 -0.24 7.57
CA LEU A 122 17.47 -0.39 6.51
C LEU A 122 18.02 0.14 5.18
N TYR A 123 18.57 1.35 5.18
CA TYR A 123 19.26 1.94 4.03
C TYR A 123 20.41 1.07 3.52
N THR A 124 21.35 0.68 4.38
CA THR A 124 22.53 -0.12 3.99
C THR A 124 22.16 -1.49 3.39
N LYS A 125 21.05 -2.11 3.81
CA LYS A 125 20.63 -3.44 3.32
C LYS A 125 19.80 -3.41 2.04
N SER A 126 18.98 -2.38 1.86
CA SER A 126 17.89 -2.38 0.86
C SER A 126 17.85 -1.12 -0.02
N GLY A 127 18.65 -0.11 0.30
CA GLY A 127 18.61 1.22 -0.28
C GLY A 127 17.42 2.09 0.15
N HIS A 128 16.50 1.60 0.99
CA HIS A 128 15.36 2.41 1.44
C HIS A 128 15.82 3.60 2.30
N VAL A 129 15.31 4.80 2.02
CA VAL A 129 15.63 6.01 2.78
C VAL A 129 14.40 6.48 3.56
N VAL A 130 14.56 6.56 4.88
CA VAL A 130 13.55 7.12 5.79
C VAL A 130 13.51 8.65 5.65
N GLY A 131 12.31 9.20 5.55
CA GLY A 131 12.00 10.62 5.60
C GLY A 131 10.62 10.87 6.20
N VAL A 132 10.04 12.05 5.97
CA VAL A 132 8.70 12.42 6.42
C VAL A 132 7.85 12.94 5.27
N GLU A 133 6.53 12.81 5.38
CA GLU A 133 5.63 13.41 4.39
C GLU A 133 5.44 14.91 4.66
N VAL A 134 5.18 15.69 3.61
CA VAL A 134 4.77 17.08 3.74
C VAL A 134 3.38 17.23 4.37
N GLU A 135 3.17 18.31 5.11
CA GLU A 135 1.82 18.66 5.57
C GLU A 135 0.94 19.04 4.38
N HIS A 136 -0.19 18.37 4.21
CA HIS A 136 -1.13 18.64 3.13
C HIS A 136 -2.55 18.11 3.42
N TRP A 137 -3.49 18.50 2.57
CA TRP A 137 -4.84 17.93 2.52
C TRP A 137 -4.93 16.95 1.34
N MET A 138 -5.31 15.72 1.64
CA MET A 138 -5.53 14.65 0.66
C MET A 138 -7.04 14.43 0.46
N ASP A 139 -7.47 14.10 -0.76
CA ASP A 139 -8.80 13.53 -0.97
C ASP A 139 -8.75 12.02 -0.70
N GLY A 140 -9.49 11.56 0.31
CA GLY A 140 -9.62 10.15 0.68
C GLY A 140 -10.79 9.43 0.01
N GLY A 141 -11.38 9.99 -1.04
CA GLY A 141 -12.56 9.44 -1.73
C GLY A 141 -13.76 9.39 -0.80
N TYR A 142 -14.38 8.22 -0.62
CA TYR A 142 -15.46 8.00 0.35
C TYR A 142 -15.10 8.37 1.81
N ARG A 143 -13.82 8.58 2.14
CA ARG A 143 -13.36 9.03 3.46
C ARG A 143 -13.38 10.56 3.62
N GLY A 144 -13.63 11.31 2.54
CA GLY A 144 -13.58 12.76 2.50
C GLY A 144 -12.15 13.33 2.57
N LYS A 145 -12.04 14.63 2.82
CA LYS A 145 -10.74 15.30 2.93
C LYS A 145 -10.03 14.92 4.23
N LEU A 146 -8.76 14.54 4.11
CA LEU A 146 -7.90 14.10 5.20
C LEU A 146 -6.71 15.05 5.34
N HIS A 147 -6.46 15.55 6.55
CA HIS A 147 -5.29 16.36 6.86
C HIS A 147 -4.15 15.45 7.31
N LEU A 148 -3.07 15.43 6.53
CA LEU A 148 -1.88 14.63 6.80
C LEU A 148 -0.76 15.56 7.27
N VAL A 149 -0.01 15.15 8.29
CA VAL A 149 1.11 15.91 8.86
C VAL A 149 2.36 15.04 9.04
N PRO A 150 3.57 15.62 8.94
CA PRO A 150 4.83 14.93 9.20
C PRO A 150 4.82 14.28 10.59
N GLU A 151 5.30 13.05 10.71
CA GLU A 151 5.47 12.36 12.00
C GLU A 151 6.60 11.33 11.89
N LEU A 152 7.60 11.39 12.77
CA LEU A 152 8.77 10.51 12.71
C LEU A 152 8.50 9.15 13.38
N PRO A 153 9.06 8.04 12.87
CA PRO A 153 8.95 6.73 13.49
C PRO A 153 9.95 6.57 14.64
N ILE A 154 9.83 7.42 15.67
CA ILE A 154 10.67 7.42 16.88
C ILE A 154 9.87 7.06 18.13
N HIS A 155 10.55 6.70 19.21
CA HIS A 155 9.97 6.42 20.52
C HIS A 155 8.82 5.38 20.43
N ALA A 156 7.59 5.76 20.78
CA ALA A 156 6.42 4.88 20.71
C ALA A 156 6.08 4.41 19.27
N HIS A 157 6.52 5.16 18.24
CA HIS A 157 6.36 4.81 16.84
C HIS A 157 7.56 4.05 16.24
N ARG A 158 8.68 3.87 16.98
CA ARG A 158 9.88 3.15 16.46
C ARG A 158 9.57 1.74 15.97
N LYS A 159 8.64 1.04 16.61
CA LYS A 159 8.14 -0.28 16.18
C LYS A 159 7.70 -0.33 14.71
N HIS A 160 7.25 0.79 14.13
CA HIS A 160 6.83 0.83 12.73
C HIS A 160 8.03 0.75 11.79
N LEU A 161 9.14 1.40 12.13
CA LEU A 161 10.41 1.25 11.41
C LEU A 161 10.97 -0.18 11.57
N GLU A 162 10.93 -0.74 12.78
CA GLU A 162 11.32 -2.13 13.06
C GLU A 162 10.49 -3.13 12.22
N TRP A 163 9.18 -2.90 12.06
CA TRP A 163 8.29 -3.72 11.22
C TRP A 163 8.54 -3.54 9.72
N VAL A 164 8.85 -2.33 9.25
CA VAL A 164 9.20 -2.08 7.84
C VAL A 164 10.55 -2.71 7.49
N SER A 165 11.53 -2.67 8.39
CA SER A 165 12.79 -3.41 8.22
C SER A 165 12.59 -4.92 8.13
N GLN A 166 11.72 -5.49 8.99
CA GLN A 166 11.35 -6.91 8.93
C GLN A 166 10.61 -7.26 7.63
N ALA A 167 9.77 -6.35 7.10
CA ALA A 167 9.12 -6.52 5.82
C ALA A 167 10.14 -6.52 4.66
N SER A 168 11.03 -5.53 4.62
CA SER A 168 12.09 -5.42 3.61
C SER A 168 12.98 -6.66 3.59
N ALA A 169 13.49 -7.12 4.74
CA ALA A 169 14.32 -8.32 4.84
C ALA A 169 13.59 -9.61 4.43
N ASP A 170 12.27 -9.70 4.66
CA ASP A 170 11.45 -10.82 4.21
C ASP A 170 11.21 -10.80 2.70
N PHE A 171 11.06 -9.60 2.11
CA PHE A 171 11.00 -9.44 0.65
C PHE A 171 12.31 -9.86 -0.01
N GLU A 172 13.48 -9.59 0.58
CA GLU A 172 14.76 -10.09 0.04
C GLU A 172 14.77 -11.61 -0.09
N VAL A 173 14.48 -12.34 1.00
CA VAL A 173 14.41 -13.80 1.00
C VAL A 173 13.37 -14.33 0.00
N PHE A 174 12.23 -13.64 -0.11
CA PHE A 174 11.18 -13.97 -1.07
C PHE A 174 11.64 -13.83 -2.52
N PHE A 175 12.22 -12.69 -2.89
CA PHE A 175 12.66 -12.42 -4.27
C PHE A 175 13.92 -13.20 -4.64
N GLU A 176 14.81 -13.51 -3.70
CA GLU A 176 15.92 -14.46 -3.89
C GLU A 176 15.39 -15.86 -4.18
N GLY A 177 14.43 -16.37 -3.40
CA GLY A 177 13.81 -17.68 -3.60
C GLY A 177 13.04 -17.81 -4.91
N LEU A 178 12.31 -16.76 -5.32
CA LEU A 178 11.69 -16.71 -6.66
C LEU A 178 12.73 -16.66 -7.77
N SER A 179 13.80 -15.86 -7.62
CA SER A 179 14.85 -15.72 -8.64
C SER A 179 15.58 -17.04 -8.87
N ALA A 180 15.89 -17.79 -7.80
CA ALA A 180 16.47 -19.13 -7.86
C ALA A 180 15.57 -20.16 -8.59
N SER A 181 14.27 -19.87 -8.69
CA SER A 181 13.26 -20.71 -9.36
C SER A 181 12.88 -20.20 -10.76
N SER A 182 13.48 -19.11 -11.23
CA SER A 182 13.10 -18.42 -12.47
C SER A 182 14.16 -18.56 -13.57
N ALA A 183 13.73 -18.83 -14.80
CA ALA A 183 14.57 -18.70 -16.00
C ALA A 183 14.57 -17.27 -16.58
N ARG A 184 13.73 -16.37 -16.06
CA ARG A 184 13.60 -14.96 -16.49
C ARG A 184 13.91 -13.99 -15.34
N PRO A 185 14.46 -12.79 -15.60
CA PRO A 185 14.55 -11.75 -14.59
C PRO A 185 13.17 -11.43 -13.99
N LEU A 186 13.12 -11.24 -12.67
CA LEU A 186 11.94 -10.68 -12.01
C LEU A 186 11.91 -9.18 -12.31
N ARG A 187 10.74 -8.64 -12.65
CA ARG A 187 10.58 -7.21 -12.99
C ARG A 187 10.01 -6.39 -11.83
N PHE A 188 9.45 -7.04 -10.81
CA PHE A 188 9.03 -6.38 -9.58
C PHE A 188 10.23 -5.79 -8.82
N ARG A 189 10.28 -4.46 -8.69
CA ARG A 189 11.21 -3.73 -7.82
C ARG A 189 10.63 -3.59 -6.43
N HIS A 190 11.37 -4.06 -5.42
CA HIS A 190 11.08 -3.87 -4.00
C HIS A 190 12.15 -3.06 -3.24
N ARG A 191 13.28 -2.71 -3.87
CA ARG A 191 14.42 -2.00 -3.25
C ARG A 191 14.46 -0.50 -3.57
N ALA A 192 15.26 0.23 -2.78
CA ALA A 192 15.60 1.65 -2.97
C ALA A 192 14.37 2.56 -3.06
N LEU A 193 13.54 2.57 -2.01
CA LEU A 193 12.32 3.38 -1.94
C LEU A 193 12.48 4.53 -0.95
N LEU A 194 11.85 5.67 -1.23
CA LEU A 194 11.62 6.68 -0.20
C LEU A 194 10.50 6.21 0.73
N LEU A 195 10.72 6.26 2.04
CA LEU A 195 9.76 5.85 3.07
C LEU A 195 9.38 7.10 3.88
N ARG A 196 8.25 7.72 3.54
CA ARG A 196 7.82 9.00 4.14
C ARG A 196 6.81 8.77 5.26
N TYR A 197 7.22 9.02 6.49
CA TYR A 197 6.35 8.80 7.65
C TYR A 197 5.47 10.02 7.94
N PHE A 198 4.20 9.73 8.28
CA PHE A 198 3.19 10.74 8.58
C PHE A 198 2.17 10.25 9.62
N ARG A 199 1.30 11.15 10.08
CA ARG A 199 0.02 10.77 10.71
C ARG A 199 -1.14 11.61 10.17
N SER A 200 -2.36 11.08 10.28
CA SER A 200 -3.57 11.83 9.97
C SER A 200 -4.05 12.61 11.19
N VAL A 201 -4.49 13.85 11.01
CA VAL A 201 -5.11 14.65 12.08
C VAL A 201 -6.59 14.24 12.20
N GLY A 202 -7.03 13.87 13.41
CA GLY A 202 -8.42 13.45 13.67
C GLY A 202 -8.85 12.11 13.04
N ALA A 203 -7.96 11.42 12.33
CA ALA A 203 -8.26 10.19 11.59
C ALA A 203 -7.15 9.13 11.76
N ARG A 204 -7.33 7.94 11.17
CA ARG A 204 -6.34 6.85 11.11
C ARG A 204 -6.20 6.26 9.69
N THR A 205 -6.43 7.11 8.69
CA THR A 205 -6.50 6.78 7.27
C THR A 205 -5.88 7.90 6.42
N PRO A 206 -5.32 7.58 5.24
CA PRO A 206 -5.06 6.22 4.77
C PRO A 206 -3.99 5.53 5.64
N SER A 207 -3.85 4.20 5.53
CA SER A 207 -2.79 3.48 6.26
C SER A 207 -1.43 3.75 5.60
N ALA A 208 -1.40 3.68 4.28
CA ALA A 208 -0.30 4.13 3.45
C ALA A 208 -0.87 4.61 2.09
N PHE A 209 0.01 5.12 1.23
CA PHE A 209 -0.23 5.37 -0.20
C PHE A 209 1.12 5.42 -0.92
N ALA A 210 1.14 5.27 -2.25
CA ALA A 210 2.39 5.25 -3.03
C ALA A 210 2.35 6.13 -4.28
N TYR A 211 3.51 6.72 -4.61
CA TYR A 211 3.75 7.55 -5.80
C TYR A 211 5.26 7.70 -6.02
N ASP A 212 5.74 7.88 -7.26
CA ASP A 212 7.12 8.27 -7.60
C ASP A 212 8.24 7.57 -6.79
N TRP A 213 8.16 6.23 -6.72
CA TRP A 213 9.05 5.35 -5.92
C TRP A 213 9.15 5.67 -4.41
N THR A 214 8.10 6.31 -3.90
CA THR A 214 7.84 6.63 -2.50
C THR A 214 6.67 5.80 -1.98
N VAL A 215 6.80 5.26 -0.77
CA VAL A 215 5.68 4.77 0.03
C VAL A 215 5.53 5.70 1.24
N SER A 216 4.39 6.37 1.31
CA SER A 216 4.05 7.25 2.42
C SER A 216 3.24 6.46 3.44
N TYR A 217 3.70 6.45 4.70
CA TYR A 217 3.31 5.49 5.73
C TYR A 217 2.75 6.17 6.98
N ASN A 218 1.53 5.78 7.39
CA ASN A 218 0.89 6.32 8.59
C ASN A 218 1.33 5.58 9.86
N VAL A 219 2.10 6.23 10.74
CA VAL A 219 2.51 5.65 12.03
C VAL A 219 1.35 5.51 13.04
N SER A 220 0.18 6.09 12.71
CA SER A 220 -1.09 5.92 13.43
C SER A 220 -2.17 5.21 12.59
N GLY A 221 -1.78 4.59 11.48
CA GLY A 221 -2.68 3.91 10.53
C GLY A 221 -3.47 2.77 11.17
N SER A 222 -4.76 2.67 10.85
CA SER A 222 -5.66 1.74 11.54
C SER A 222 -5.36 0.25 11.31
N LEU A 223 -4.67 -0.08 10.21
CA LEU A 223 -4.20 -1.43 9.85
C LEU A 223 -2.84 -1.79 10.47
N HIS A 224 -2.01 -0.80 10.81
CA HIS A 224 -0.62 -0.99 11.24
C HIS A 224 -0.50 -1.41 12.71
N ARG A 225 -1.05 -2.59 13.03
CA ARG A 225 -1.11 -3.15 14.40
C ARG A 225 -0.13 -4.30 14.66
N THR A 226 0.35 -4.96 13.60
CA THR A 226 1.26 -6.10 13.67
C THR A 226 2.29 -6.02 12.55
N ALA A 227 3.43 -6.71 12.72
CA ALA A 227 4.46 -6.81 11.68
C ALA A 227 3.90 -7.39 10.36
N ASP A 228 3.02 -8.39 10.45
CA ASP A 228 2.40 -9.00 9.26
C ASP A 228 1.52 -8.01 8.51
N ALA A 229 0.63 -7.27 9.19
CA ALA A 229 -0.22 -6.28 8.53
C ALA A 229 0.58 -5.13 7.89
N VAL A 230 1.72 -4.76 8.49
CA VAL A 230 2.66 -3.81 7.89
C VAL A 230 3.34 -4.39 6.66
N ARG A 231 3.84 -5.63 6.73
CA ARG A 231 4.47 -6.31 5.58
C ARG A 231 3.51 -6.43 4.40
N GLU A 232 2.27 -6.79 4.66
CA GLU A 232 1.23 -6.91 3.63
C GLU A 232 0.85 -5.55 3.04
N THR A 233 0.72 -4.51 3.87
CA THR A 233 0.49 -3.14 3.38
C THR A 233 1.67 -2.67 2.52
N MET A 234 2.92 -2.85 2.98
CA MET A 234 4.10 -2.48 2.19
C MET A 234 4.13 -3.20 0.83
N PHE A 235 3.83 -4.50 0.76
CA PHE A 235 3.82 -5.21 -0.52
C PHE A 235 2.73 -4.70 -1.47
N HIS A 236 1.54 -4.40 -0.94
CA HIS A 236 0.43 -3.78 -1.69
C HIS A 236 0.83 -2.42 -2.27
N GLU A 237 1.34 -1.50 -1.44
CA GLU A 237 1.75 -0.16 -1.87
C GLU A 237 2.93 -0.18 -2.87
N ILE A 238 3.87 -1.11 -2.69
CA ILE A 238 4.97 -1.30 -3.63
C ILE A 238 4.48 -1.85 -4.97
N PHE A 239 3.41 -2.65 -5.01
CA PHE A 239 2.82 -3.08 -6.27
C PHE A 239 2.29 -1.88 -7.08
N HIS A 240 1.62 -0.89 -6.47
CA HIS A 240 1.15 0.31 -7.17
C HIS A 240 2.28 1.07 -7.89
N LEU A 241 3.47 1.10 -7.29
CA LEU A 241 4.67 1.69 -7.91
C LEU A 241 5.12 0.90 -9.16
N ASN A 242 5.08 -0.43 -9.08
CA ASN A 242 5.46 -1.32 -10.17
C ASN A 242 4.44 -1.30 -11.31
N ASP A 243 3.15 -1.33 -10.99
CA ASP A 243 2.05 -1.26 -11.96
C ASP A 243 2.12 0.00 -12.83
N ARG A 244 2.37 1.15 -12.17
CA ARG A 244 2.58 2.44 -12.86
C ARG A 244 3.87 2.47 -13.67
N ALA A 245 4.97 1.92 -13.14
CA ALA A 245 6.24 1.83 -13.87
C ALA A 245 6.14 0.90 -15.10
N HIS A 246 5.17 0.00 -15.13
CA HIS A 246 4.84 -0.90 -16.23
C HIS A 246 3.70 -0.38 -17.11
N GLY A 247 3.43 0.93 -17.10
CA GLY A 247 2.48 1.58 -18.00
C GLY A 247 1.00 1.33 -17.68
N GLY A 248 0.67 1.02 -16.42
CA GLY A 248 -0.70 0.68 -16.02
C GLY A 248 -1.05 -0.75 -16.45
N PHE A 249 -0.23 -1.72 -16.06
CA PHE A 249 -0.46 -3.13 -16.39
C PHE A 249 -1.85 -3.62 -15.94
N SER A 250 -2.32 -3.20 -14.76
CA SER A 250 -3.63 -3.58 -14.23
C SER A 250 -4.79 -3.13 -15.14
N GLU A 251 -4.71 -1.92 -15.66
CA GLU A 251 -5.72 -1.31 -16.55
C GLU A 251 -5.69 -1.92 -17.95
N THR A 252 -4.54 -2.37 -18.42
CA THR A 252 -4.37 -2.96 -19.77
C THR A 252 -4.59 -4.47 -19.81
N ALA A 253 -4.04 -5.22 -18.86
CA ALA A 253 -4.09 -6.68 -18.82
C ALA A 253 -5.27 -7.25 -18.03
N LEU A 254 -5.67 -6.61 -16.91
CA LEU A 254 -6.65 -7.16 -15.97
C LEU A 254 -8.05 -6.53 -16.08
N ALA A 255 -8.20 -5.34 -16.68
CA ALA A 255 -9.47 -4.60 -16.71
C ALA A 255 -10.66 -5.41 -17.25
N SER A 256 -10.49 -6.15 -18.35
CA SER A 256 -11.55 -6.99 -18.92
C SER A 256 -11.97 -8.14 -17.99
N ILE A 257 -11.04 -8.69 -17.20
CA ILE A 257 -11.34 -9.74 -16.21
C ILE A 257 -12.11 -9.12 -15.04
N TYR A 258 -11.58 -8.01 -14.51
CA TYR A 258 -12.19 -7.26 -13.42
C TYR A 258 -13.61 -6.79 -13.75
N ALA A 259 -13.81 -6.14 -14.90
CA ALA A 259 -15.12 -5.68 -15.36
C ALA A 259 -16.10 -6.84 -15.60
N GLY A 260 -15.62 -7.99 -16.11
CA GLY A 260 -16.42 -9.21 -16.24
C GLY A 260 -16.91 -9.76 -14.90
N ILE A 261 -16.09 -9.71 -13.85
CA ILE A 261 -16.50 -10.11 -12.49
C ILE A 261 -17.46 -9.08 -11.88
N ALA A 262 -17.09 -7.80 -11.92
CA ALA A 262 -17.84 -6.70 -11.31
C ALA A 262 -19.23 -6.52 -11.94
N SER A 263 -19.37 -6.68 -13.27
CA SER A 263 -20.67 -6.61 -13.95
C SER A 263 -21.61 -7.76 -13.59
N ARG A 264 -21.09 -8.97 -13.34
CA ARG A 264 -21.89 -10.13 -12.92
C ARG A 264 -22.27 -10.10 -11.45
N CYS A 265 -21.35 -9.68 -10.57
CA CYS A 265 -21.54 -9.76 -9.12
C CYS A 265 -21.97 -8.45 -8.45
N GLY A 266 -21.79 -7.31 -9.10
CA GLY A 266 -21.91 -5.99 -8.45
C GLY A 266 -21.05 -5.91 -7.19
N MET A 267 -21.66 -5.52 -6.08
CA MET A 267 -21.03 -5.48 -4.75
C MET A 267 -21.35 -6.70 -3.86
N GLN A 268 -21.96 -7.76 -4.39
CA GLN A 268 -22.45 -8.88 -3.56
C GLN A 268 -21.30 -9.76 -3.08
N ILE A 269 -20.98 -9.71 -1.78
CA ILE A 269 -19.90 -10.50 -1.14
C ILE A 269 -19.98 -11.99 -1.50
N SER A 270 -21.17 -12.60 -1.48
CA SER A 270 -21.32 -14.04 -1.78
C SER A 270 -20.94 -14.40 -3.22
N CYS A 271 -21.16 -13.49 -4.17
CA CYS A 271 -20.75 -13.66 -5.57
C CYS A 271 -19.27 -13.34 -5.78
N LEU A 272 -18.76 -12.32 -5.08
CA LEU A 272 -17.36 -11.87 -5.19
C LEU A 272 -16.36 -12.76 -4.45
N ALA A 273 -16.78 -13.49 -3.40
CA ALA A 273 -15.89 -14.27 -2.53
C ALA A 273 -14.95 -15.25 -3.25
N PRO A 274 -15.33 -15.95 -4.35
CA PRO A 274 -14.42 -16.80 -5.11
C PRO A 274 -13.35 -16.03 -5.91
N TYR A 275 -13.62 -14.76 -6.22
CA TYR A 275 -12.77 -13.89 -7.06
C TYR A 275 -11.92 -12.91 -6.25
N ALA A 276 -12.28 -12.65 -5.00
CA ALA A 276 -11.56 -11.75 -4.10
C ALA A 276 -10.17 -12.32 -3.77
N PRO A 277 -9.07 -11.62 -4.11
CA PRO A 277 -7.73 -12.10 -3.78
C PRO A 277 -7.48 -12.18 -2.27
N SER A 278 -8.10 -11.28 -1.49
CA SER A 278 -8.00 -11.23 -0.04
C SER A 278 -9.37 -11.17 0.65
N GLU A 279 -9.35 -11.22 1.98
CA GLU A 279 -10.54 -11.04 2.82
C GLU A 279 -10.80 -9.58 3.21
N THR A 280 -9.99 -8.63 2.74
CA THR A 280 -10.11 -7.21 3.10
C THR A 280 -11.47 -6.70 2.60
N THR A 281 -12.35 -6.34 3.53
CA THR A 281 -13.67 -5.76 3.25
C THR A 281 -13.75 -4.34 3.80
N ILE A 282 -14.62 -3.53 3.20
CA ILE A 282 -14.87 -2.16 3.63
C ILE A 282 -16.24 -2.01 4.29
N ARG A 283 -16.37 -0.98 5.13
CA ARG A 283 -17.65 -0.54 5.68
C ARG A 283 -18.57 -0.15 4.52
N GLY A 284 -19.66 -0.90 4.36
CA GLY A 284 -20.53 -0.85 3.16
C GLY A 284 -20.78 -2.23 2.56
N GLY A 285 -19.99 -3.25 2.93
CA GLY A 285 -20.33 -4.65 2.65
C GLY A 285 -19.89 -5.15 1.26
N THR A 286 -18.68 -4.78 0.82
CA THR A 286 -17.99 -5.41 -0.31
C THR A 286 -16.51 -5.61 -0.01
N TYR A 287 -15.82 -6.40 -0.82
CA TYR A 287 -14.36 -6.54 -0.80
C TYR A 287 -13.68 -5.26 -1.27
N TYR A 288 -12.53 -4.92 -0.68
CA TYR A 288 -11.74 -3.73 -1.00
C TYR A 288 -11.38 -3.67 -2.49
N ALA A 289 -10.88 -4.78 -3.03
CA ALA A 289 -10.58 -4.98 -4.44
C ALA A 289 -11.75 -4.69 -5.39
N PHE A 290 -13.01 -4.78 -4.94
CA PHE A 290 -14.23 -4.64 -5.75
C PHE A 290 -15.13 -3.48 -5.28
N HIS A 291 -14.57 -2.50 -4.58
CA HIS A 291 -15.29 -1.27 -4.30
C HIS A 291 -15.36 -0.39 -5.56
N PRO A 292 -16.51 0.21 -5.93
CA PRO A 292 -16.63 0.97 -7.17
C PRO A 292 -15.70 2.20 -7.31
N GLN A 293 -15.15 2.72 -6.20
CA GLN A 293 -14.19 3.84 -6.24
C GLN A 293 -12.72 3.38 -6.30
N ASN A 294 -12.45 2.07 -6.21
CA ASN A 294 -11.11 1.49 -6.10
C ASN A 294 -10.58 0.98 -7.45
N GLY A 295 -11.48 0.48 -8.33
CA GLY A 295 -11.13 0.07 -9.69
C GLY A 295 -10.22 -1.17 -9.77
N VAL A 296 -9.71 -1.44 -10.97
CA VAL A 296 -8.88 -2.63 -11.26
C VAL A 296 -7.48 -2.55 -10.65
N ILE A 297 -6.94 -1.35 -10.45
CA ILE A 297 -5.62 -1.11 -9.84
C ILE A 297 -5.57 -1.76 -8.45
N GLU A 298 -6.60 -1.54 -7.63
CA GLU A 298 -6.71 -2.11 -6.28
C GLU A 298 -6.98 -3.62 -6.28
N TYR A 299 -7.68 -4.13 -7.30
CA TYR A 299 -7.77 -5.58 -7.53
C TYR A 299 -6.41 -6.20 -7.85
N ALA A 300 -5.59 -5.53 -8.66
CA ALA A 300 -4.26 -5.99 -9.04
C ALA A 300 -3.27 -5.96 -7.85
N ALA A 301 -3.30 -4.92 -7.03
CA ALA A 301 -2.50 -4.85 -5.80
C ALA A 301 -2.88 -5.95 -4.78
N GLU A 302 -4.17 -6.20 -4.58
CA GLU A 302 -4.63 -7.33 -3.75
C GLU A 302 -4.28 -8.70 -4.37
N LEU A 303 -4.26 -8.82 -5.70
CA LEU A 303 -3.80 -10.02 -6.40
C LEU A 303 -2.30 -10.25 -6.24
N ALA A 304 -1.48 -9.21 -6.33
CA ALA A 304 -0.04 -9.26 -6.06
C ALA A 304 0.26 -9.64 -4.61
N LEU A 305 -0.47 -9.04 -3.66
CA LEU A 305 -0.41 -9.42 -2.25
C LEU A 305 -0.83 -10.89 -2.04
N ARG A 306 -1.84 -11.39 -2.76
CA ARG A 306 -2.26 -12.80 -2.69
C ARG A 306 -1.21 -13.75 -3.28
N TYR A 307 -0.59 -13.37 -4.40
CA TYR A 307 0.53 -14.11 -4.99
C TYR A 307 1.69 -14.21 -3.99
N TYR A 308 2.14 -13.08 -3.44
CA TYR A 308 3.19 -13.03 -2.42
C TYR A 308 2.88 -13.94 -1.22
N ARG A 309 1.67 -13.84 -0.64
CA ARG A 309 1.25 -14.69 0.49
C ARG A 309 1.37 -16.19 0.20
N GLU A 310 0.90 -16.66 -0.96
CA GLU A 310 0.93 -18.09 -1.29
C GLU A 310 2.34 -18.57 -1.65
N GLN A 311 3.07 -17.86 -2.51
CA GLN A 311 4.44 -18.25 -2.88
C GLN A 311 5.39 -18.23 -1.67
N ARG A 312 5.27 -17.21 -0.79
CA ARG A 312 6.04 -17.13 0.46
C ARG A 312 5.74 -18.29 1.41
N ALA A 313 4.49 -18.73 1.49
CA ALA A 313 4.15 -19.89 2.32
C ALA A 313 4.86 -21.16 1.82
N ILE A 314 4.94 -21.38 0.50
CA ILE A 314 5.71 -22.48 -0.09
C ILE A 314 7.22 -22.34 0.20
N LEU A 315 7.81 -21.16 -0.02
CA LEU A 315 9.22 -20.88 0.25
C LEU A 315 9.61 -21.06 1.74
N LEU A 316 8.67 -20.90 2.66
CA LEU A 316 8.86 -21.12 4.10
C LEU A 316 8.44 -22.52 4.58
N GLU A 317 8.15 -23.45 3.67
CA GLU A 317 7.65 -24.81 3.95
C GLU A 317 6.38 -24.84 4.82
N ARG A 318 5.51 -23.84 4.67
CA ARG A 318 4.26 -23.69 5.43
C ARG A 318 3.04 -24.12 4.61
N PRO A 319 2.02 -24.70 5.24
CA PRO A 319 0.75 -24.96 4.56
C PRO A 319 0.09 -23.64 4.15
N LEU A 320 -0.54 -23.63 2.97
CA LEU A 320 -1.41 -22.54 2.55
C LEU A 320 -2.61 -22.45 3.48
N ALA A 321 -2.93 -21.25 3.97
CA ALA A 321 -4.10 -21.02 4.82
C ALA A 321 -5.45 -21.25 4.10
N LYS A 322 -5.43 -21.28 2.76
CA LYS A 322 -6.57 -21.48 1.87
C LYS A 322 -6.16 -22.32 0.66
N ALA A 323 -7.15 -22.80 -0.11
CA ALA A 323 -6.89 -23.32 -1.44
C ALA A 323 -6.22 -22.23 -2.32
N PRO A 324 -5.29 -22.62 -3.23
CA PRO A 324 -4.63 -21.69 -4.14
C PRO A 324 -5.60 -20.80 -4.90
N PHE A 325 -5.32 -19.50 -4.99
CA PHE A 325 -6.20 -18.53 -5.64
C PHE A 325 -6.50 -18.91 -7.10
N LYS A 326 -5.45 -19.30 -7.84
CA LYS A 326 -5.51 -19.78 -9.24
C LYS A 326 -6.44 -20.98 -9.46
N CYS A 327 -6.74 -21.74 -8.40
CA CYS A 327 -7.62 -22.92 -8.47
C CYS A 327 -9.11 -22.61 -8.20
N GLY A 328 -9.47 -21.32 -8.12
CA GLY A 328 -10.85 -20.81 -8.08
C GLY A 328 -11.55 -20.87 -9.45
N PRO A 329 -12.40 -19.89 -9.77
CA PRO A 329 -12.95 -19.73 -11.13
C PRO A 329 -11.87 -19.50 -12.21
N PRO A 330 -12.15 -19.72 -13.50
CA PRO A 330 -11.18 -19.56 -14.58
C PRO A 330 -10.54 -18.16 -14.66
N GLU A 331 -11.28 -17.13 -14.26
CA GLU A 331 -10.78 -15.75 -14.16
C GLU A 331 -9.59 -15.61 -13.21
N ASN A 332 -9.58 -16.36 -12.11
CA ASN A 332 -8.49 -16.32 -11.15
C ASN A 332 -7.20 -16.88 -11.75
N ALA A 333 -7.28 -18.00 -12.47
CA ALA A 333 -6.14 -18.59 -13.16
C ALA A 333 -5.58 -17.62 -14.20
N LYS A 334 -6.45 -17.03 -15.03
CA LYS A 334 -6.05 -16.07 -16.07
C LYS A 334 -5.40 -14.81 -15.47
N ALA A 335 -5.98 -14.23 -14.43
CA ALA A 335 -5.42 -13.04 -13.77
C ALA A 335 -4.08 -13.35 -13.09
N TRP A 336 -3.95 -14.52 -12.47
CA TRP A 336 -2.74 -15.01 -11.84
C TRP A 336 -1.59 -15.23 -12.84
N ASP A 337 -1.89 -15.87 -13.98
CA ASP A 337 -0.91 -16.11 -15.04
C ASP A 337 -0.38 -14.79 -15.63
N LEU A 338 -1.28 -13.84 -15.94
CA LEU A 338 -0.89 -12.49 -16.40
C LEU A 338 0.02 -11.78 -15.39
N LEU A 339 -0.33 -11.79 -14.10
CA LEU A 339 0.46 -11.15 -13.05
C LEU A 339 1.85 -11.78 -12.89
N LYS A 340 1.93 -13.12 -12.80
CA LYS A 340 3.20 -13.82 -12.56
C LYS A 340 4.14 -13.68 -13.75
N ASP A 341 3.62 -13.68 -14.98
CA ASP A 341 4.43 -13.57 -16.19
C ASP A 341 5.01 -12.18 -16.37
N GLU A 342 4.29 -11.13 -15.96
CA GLU A 342 4.76 -9.75 -16.04
C GLU A 342 5.80 -9.41 -14.96
N PHE A 343 5.50 -9.70 -13.69
CA PHE A 343 6.30 -9.20 -12.57
C PHE A 343 7.24 -10.23 -11.95
N PHE A 344 6.87 -11.51 -11.99
CA PHE A 344 7.48 -12.57 -11.19
C PHE A 344 8.14 -13.68 -12.05
N GLY A 345 8.54 -13.35 -13.28
CA GLY A 345 9.30 -14.25 -14.16
C GLY A 345 8.51 -15.47 -14.68
N GLY A 346 7.21 -15.55 -14.39
CA GLY A 346 6.35 -16.71 -14.64
C GLY A 346 6.42 -17.79 -13.55
N VAL A 347 7.15 -17.55 -12.46
CA VAL A 347 7.32 -18.52 -11.38
C VAL A 347 5.98 -18.79 -10.70
N ASP A 348 5.75 -20.06 -10.35
CA ASP A 348 4.59 -20.46 -9.58
C ASP A 348 4.88 -21.75 -8.81
N LEU A 349 5.34 -21.60 -7.57
CA LEU A 349 5.72 -22.68 -6.66
C LEU A 349 4.50 -23.35 -6.02
N VAL A 350 3.34 -22.70 -6.09
CA VAL A 350 2.08 -23.22 -5.53
C VAL A 350 1.66 -24.48 -6.31
N PRO A 351 1.32 -25.60 -5.64
CA PRO A 351 0.98 -26.84 -6.32
C PRO A 351 -0.10 -26.70 -7.41
N PRO A 352 -0.05 -27.55 -8.46
CA PRO A 352 -1.08 -27.58 -9.48
C PRO A 352 -2.48 -27.79 -8.90
N CYS A 353 -3.48 -27.24 -9.58
CA CYS A 353 -4.88 -27.47 -9.22
C CYS A 353 -5.22 -28.95 -9.39
N ARG A 354 -5.89 -29.53 -8.39
CA ARG A 354 -6.46 -30.88 -8.55
C ARG A 354 -7.47 -30.84 -9.69
N SER A 355 -7.45 -31.85 -10.55
CA SER A 355 -8.51 -32.10 -11.53
C SER A 355 -9.85 -32.10 -10.80
N ARG A 356 -10.78 -31.24 -11.23
CA ARG A 356 -12.14 -31.17 -10.70
C ARG A 356 -13.01 -32.25 -11.33
#